data_AF-A0A2Z3JBE7-F1
#
_entry.id   AF-A0A2Z3JBE7-F1
#
_cell.length_a   1.000
_cell.length_b   1.000
_cell.length_c   1.000
_cell.angle_alpha   90.00
_cell.angle_beta   90.00
_cell.angle_gamma   90.00
#
_symmetry.space_group_name_H-M   'P 1'
#
loop_
_entity.id
_entity.type
_entity.pdbx_description
1 polymer ?
#
loop_
_entity_poly.entity_id
_entity_poly.type
_entity_poly.pdbx_seq_one_letter_code
_entity_poly.pdbx_strand_id
1 'polypeptide(L)'
;MAVRRHTTSLIESMPELTARDFRTMHFLLSAPKLSALPPADRCEIAFAGRSNAGKSSALNALCEQGNLARTSKTPGRTQAINFFENERLRFADLPGYGFARVPPAIKAEWGALIEGYLAERETLSGVVLIMDARRPLLDFDRQLIEWGAAYGLAFHLVLTKADKLSRNDQHNILRRTRAAVDGATAQLFSSSKRIGIDEARKAIALLVPDDVPGEHAD
;
A
#
# COMPACT_ATOMS: atom_id res chain seq x y z
N MET A 1 -50.37 -20.26 -2.13
CA MET A 1 -50.75 -18.84 -2.23
C MET A 1 -50.71 -18.26 -0.82
N ALA A 2 -50.11 -17.07 -0.64
CA ALA A 2 -49.62 -16.49 0.63
C ALA A 2 -48.21 -17.00 1.01
N VAL A 3 -47.20 -16.22 1.42
CA VAL A 3 -47.08 -14.81 1.82
C VAL A 3 -45.68 -14.34 1.36
N ARG A 4 -45.60 -13.17 0.70
CA ARG A 4 -44.32 -12.48 0.43
C ARG A 4 -43.75 -12.02 1.78
N ARG A 5 -42.63 -12.59 2.21
CA ARG A 5 -41.82 -11.96 3.26
C ARG A 5 -40.83 -11.03 2.58
N HIS A 6 -41.05 -9.75 2.82
CA HIS A 6 -40.08 -8.70 2.60
C HIS A 6 -38.80 -9.02 3.39
N THR A 7 -37.70 -9.18 2.68
CA THR A 7 -36.37 -8.94 3.24
C THR A 7 -35.61 -8.07 2.24
N THR A 8 -36.12 -6.85 2.04
CA THR A 8 -35.30 -5.74 1.54
C THR A 8 -34.56 -5.19 2.77
N SER A 9 -33.50 -5.87 3.20
CA SER A 9 -32.59 -5.32 4.20
C SER A 9 -31.49 -4.57 3.46
N LEU A 10 -31.63 -3.24 3.45
CA LEU A 10 -30.57 -2.26 3.62
C LEU A 10 -29.15 -2.78 3.34
N ILE A 11 -28.74 -2.77 2.07
CA ILE A 11 -27.34 -2.53 1.75
C ILE A 11 -27.18 -1.01 1.89
N GLU A 12 -26.90 -0.54 3.10
CA GLU A 12 -26.33 0.80 3.24
C GLU A 12 -24.99 0.77 2.52
N SER A 13 -24.97 1.31 1.29
CA SER A 13 -23.74 1.50 0.54
C SER A 13 -22.76 2.28 1.41
N MET A 14 -21.64 1.67 1.78
CA MET A 14 -20.60 2.37 2.53
C MET A 14 -20.19 3.61 1.72
N PRO A 15 -20.03 4.77 2.37
CA PRO A 15 -19.55 5.95 1.67
C PRO A 15 -18.14 5.67 1.13
N GLU A 16 -17.92 5.95 -0.15
CA GLU A 16 -16.62 5.87 -0.83
C GLU A 16 -15.51 6.43 0.08
N LEU A 17 -14.36 5.75 0.17
CA LEU A 17 -13.25 6.25 0.98
C LEU A 17 -12.87 7.66 0.53
N THR A 18 -12.95 8.61 1.46
CA THR A 18 -12.67 10.02 1.24
C THR A 18 -11.29 10.39 1.74
N ALA A 19 -10.79 11.56 1.34
CA ALA A 19 -9.56 12.11 1.91
C ALA A 19 -9.59 12.22 3.46
N ARG A 20 -10.78 12.37 4.07
CA ARG A 20 -10.93 12.42 5.53
C ARG A 20 -10.53 11.12 6.19
N ASP A 21 -10.85 9.98 5.59
CA ASP A 21 -10.52 8.66 6.13
C ASP A 21 -9.00 8.48 6.23
N PHE A 22 -8.24 8.91 5.21
CA PHE A 22 -6.77 8.84 5.26
C PHE A 22 -6.18 9.75 6.36
N ARG A 23 -6.83 10.87 6.68
CA ARG A 23 -6.35 11.85 7.67
C ARG A 23 -6.51 11.40 9.12
N THR A 24 -7.35 10.40 9.41
CA THR A 24 -7.58 9.88 10.77
C THR A 24 -6.68 8.70 11.13
N MET A 25 -5.78 8.29 10.22
CA MET A 25 -4.79 7.26 10.47
C MET A 25 -3.89 7.58 11.65
N HIS A 26 -3.64 6.60 12.51
CA HIS A 26 -2.68 6.69 13.61
C HIS A 26 -1.82 5.44 13.67
N PHE A 27 -0.64 5.53 14.28
CA PHE A 27 0.24 4.38 14.46
C PHE A 27 -0.37 3.39 15.46
N LEU A 28 -0.38 2.10 15.09
CA LEU A 28 -0.82 1.00 15.93
C LEU A 28 0.37 0.29 16.56
N LEU A 29 1.15 -0.43 15.76
CA LEU A 29 2.27 -1.25 16.22
C LEU A 29 3.31 -1.49 15.12
N SER A 30 4.49 -1.99 15.52
CA SER A 30 5.51 -2.52 14.61
C SER A 30 5.65 -4.02 14.83
N ALA A 31 5.38 -4.82 13.78
CA ALA A 31 5.45 -6.28 13.82
C ALA A 31 6.76 -6.78 13.16
N PRO A 32 7.75 -7.26 13.94
CA PRO A 32 9.01 -7.77 13.38
C PRO A 32 8.89 -9.18 12.77
N LYS A 33 7.76 -9.87 12.99
CA LYS A 33 7.48 -11.24 12.54
C LYS A 33 5.98 -11.45 12.37
N LEU A 34 5.59 -12.46 11.59
CA LEU A 34 4.17 -12.79 11.31
C LEU A 34 3.38 -13.10 12.59
N SER A 35 4.01 -13.70 13.60
CA SER A 35 3.35 -13.97 14.88
C SER A 35 3.07 -12.72 15.73
N ALA A 36 3.50 -11.54 15.28
CA ALA A 36 3.33 -10.25 15.96
C ALA A 36 2.41 -9.30 15.17
N LEU A 37 1.72 -9.81 14.14
CA LEU A 37 0.72 -9.04 13.41
C LEU A 37 -0.48 -8.72 14.33
N PRO A 38 -1.16 -7.58 14.12
CA PRO A 38 -2.41 -7.30 14.82
C PRO A 38 -3.48 -8.35 14.46
N PRO A 39 -4.59 -8.41 15.22
CA PRO A 39 -5.76 -9.20 14.84
C PRO A 39 -6.17 -8.93 13.39
N ALA A 40 -6.62 -9.96 12.68
CA ALA A 40 -7.08 -9.85 11.29
C ALA A 40 -8.54 -9.38 11.23
N ASP A 41 -8.81 -8.21 11.82
CA ASP A 41 -10.15 -7.65 12.06
C ASP A 41 -10.48 -6.43 11.19
N ARG A 42 -9.54 -6.01 10.33
CA ARG A 42 -9.67 -4.79 9.55
C ARG A 42 -9.04 -4.98 8.18
N CYS A 43 -9.69 -4.48 7.12
CA CYS A 43 -9.14 -4.50 5.77
C CYS A 43 -7.77 -3.78 5.73
N GLU A 44 -6.79 -4.41 5.10
CA GLU A 44 -5.41 -3.98 5.04
C GLU A 44 -4.98 -3.61 3.62
N ILE A 45 -4.28 -2.48 3.50
CA ILE A 45 -3.55 -2.09 2.29
C ILE A 45 -2.06 -2.05 2.61
N ALA A 46 -1.28 -2.84 1.91
CA ALA A 46 0.17 -2.86 2.07
C ALA A 46 0.83 -1.76 1.27
N PHE A 47 1.85 -1.12 1.86
CA PHE A 47 2.76 -0.23 1.17
C PHE A 47 4.11 -0.91 1.08
N ALA A 48 4.51 -1.27 -0.14
CA ALA A 48 5.78 -1.88 -0.45
C ALA A 48 6.65 -0.90 -1.23
N GLY A 49 7.97 -1.03 -1.15
CA GLY A 49 8.87 -0.24 -1.98
C GLY A 49 10.30 -0.29 -1.50
N ARG A 50 11.23 -0.01 -2.42
CA ARG A 50 12.66 0.04 -2.10
C ARG A 50 12.96 1.07 -1.02
N SER A 51 14.01 0.82 -0.24
CA SER A 51 14.55 1.83 0.66
C SER A 51 14.87 3.12 -0.11
N ASN A 52 14.47 4.27 0.45
CA ASN A 52 14.56 5.60 -0.18
C ASN A 52 13.73 5.80 -1.47
N ALA A 53 12.82 4.89 -1.85
CA ALA A 53 11.86 5.13 -2.93
C ALA A 53 10.86 6.24 -2.58
N GLY A 54 10.69 6.56 -1.29
CA GLY A 54 9.79 7.62 -0.82
C GLY A 54 8.49 7.11 -0.21
N LYS A 55 8.41 5.83 0.17
CA LYS A 55 7.24 5.20 0.80
C LYS A 55 6.70 5.97 2.01
N SER A 56 7.53 6.25 3.02
CA SER A 56 7.11 7.03 4.19
C SER A 56 6.67 8.46 3.82
N SER A 57 7.32 9.09 2.82
CA SER A 57 6.89 10.41 2.33
C SER A 57 5.57 10.36 1.55
N ALA A 58 5.28 9.25 0.87
CA ALA A 58 4.01 9.03 0.21
C ALA A 58 2.90 8.78 1.23
N LEU A 59 3.12 7.93 2.23
CA LEU A 59 2.20 7.71 3.35
C LEU A 59 1.84 9.03 4.05
N ASN A 60 2.84 9.82 4.43
CA ASN A 60 2.62 11.13 5.06
C ASN A 60 1.83 12.10 4.18
N ALA A 61 2.07 12.08 2.86
CA ALA A 61 1.35 12.93 1.91
C ALA A 61 -0.11 12.47 1.70
N LEU A 62 -0.34 11.16 1.62
CA LEU A 62 -1.67 10.54 1.48
C LEU A 62 -2.52 10.81 2.73
N CYS A 63 -1.95 10.71 3.91
CA CYS A 63 -2.64 10.96 5.17
C CYS A 63 -2.67 12.45 5.57
N GLU A 64 -1.96 13.34 4.84
CA GLU A 64 -1.75 14.74 5.24
C GLU A 64 -1.18 14.90 6.67
N GLN A 65 -0.32 13.96 7.06
CA GLN A 65 0.31 13.94 8.38
C GLN A 65 1.83 13.92 8.24
N GLY A 66 2.51 14.95 8.74
CA GLY A 66 3.97 15.11 8.55
C GLY A 66 4.82 14.05 9.27
N ASN A 67 4.29 13.42 10.32
CA ASN A 67 5.05 12.55 11.24
C ASN A 67 4.41 11.17 11.46
N LEU A 68 3.44 10.76 10.64
CA LEU A 68 2.81 9.44 10.77
C LEU A 68 3.84 8.32 10.57
N ALA A 69 4.42 8.26 9.37
CA ALA A 69 5.52 7.38 9.05
C ALA A 69 6.86 8.11 9.25
N ARG A 70 7.77 7.51 10.01
CA ARG A 70 9.11 8.07 10.24
C ARG A 70 9.91 8.08 8.94
N THR A 71 10.18 9.28 8.40
CA THR A 71 11.08 9.46 7.25
C THR A 71 12.54 9.42 7.73
N SER A 72 13.18 8.25 7.73
CA SER A 72 14.62 8.16 7.98
C SER A 72 15.41 8.14 6.68
N LYS A 73 16.49 8.93 6.61
CA LYS A 73 17.51 8.82 5.55
C LYS A 73 18.49 7.66 5.82
N THR A 74 18.48 7.10 7.03
CA THR A 74 19.37 6.01 7.43
C THR A 74 18.74 4.68 7.02
N PRO A 75 19.31 3.98 6.02
CA PRO A 75 18.75 2.73 5.51
C PRO A 75 18.86 1.60 6.54
N GLY A 76 17.91 0.65 6.53
CA GLY A 76 17.95 -0.55 7.38
C GLY A 76 17.35 -0.40 8.79
N ARG A 77 16.77 0.76 9.12
CA ARG A 77 16.17 1.02 10.44
C ARG A 77 14.83 0.30 10.66
N THR A 78 14.07 0.04 9.60
CA THR A 78 12.76 -0.60 9.68
C THR A 78 12.90 -2.07 9.29
N GLN A 79 12.95 -2.95 10.29
CA GLN A 79 12.99 -4.41 10.12
C GLN A 79 11.62 -5.06 10.36
N ALA A 80 10.60 -4.24 10.62
CA ALA A 80 9.25 -4.64 10.98
C ALA A 80 8.24 -4.06 9.99
N ILE A 81 7.08 -4.70 9.88
CA ILE A 81 5.92 -4.10 9.24
C ILE A 81 5.32 -3.09 10.22
N ASN A 82 5.19 -1.83 9.81
CA ASN A 82 4.52 -0.83 10.67
C ASN A 82 3.06 -0.72 10.29
N PHE A 83 2.19 -0.88 11.28
CA PHE A 83 0.75 -0.77 11.10
C PHE A 83 0.28 0.61 11.52
N PHE A 84 -0.55 1.20 10.67
CA PHE A 84 -1.32 2.40 10.95
C PHE A 84 -2.78 2.08 10.71
N GLU A 85 -3.69 2.57 11.53
CA GLU A 85 -5.12 2.29 11.33
C GLU A 85 -6.00 3.48 11.65
N ASN A 86 -7.24 3.38 11.20
CA ASN A 86 -8.37 4.15 11.68
C ASN A 86 -9.56 3.18 11.85
N GLU A 87 -10.76 3.71 12.05
CA GLU A 87 -11.97 2.89 12.21
C GLU A 87 -12.30 2.03 10.99
N ARG A 88 -11.88 2.41 9.77
CA ARG A 88 -12.32 1.79 8.52
C ARG A 88 -11.30 0.86 7.88
N LEU A 89 -10.01 1.17 7.97
CA LEU A 89 -8.96 0.43 7.28
C LEU A 89 -7.63 0.50 8.03
N ARG A 90 -6.71 -0.38 7.64
CA ARG A 90 -5.36 -0.48 8.16
C ARG A 90 -4.34 -0.39 7.03
N PHE A 91 -3.27 0.36 7.24
CA PHE A 91 -2.11 0.44 6.37
C PHE A 91 -0.95 -0.36 6.95
N ALA A 92 -0.37 -1.23 6.13
CA ALA A 92 0.81 -2.01 6.48
C ALA A 92 2.03 -1.49 5.71
N ASP A 93 2.88 -0.71 6.37
CA ASP A 93 4.14 -0.20 5.81
C ASP A 93 5.22 -1.28 5.89
N LEU A 94 5.40 -2.02 4.79
CA LEU A 94 6.36 -3.12 4.69
C LEU A 94 7.81 -2.61 4.80
N PRO A 95 8.75 -3.42 5.32
CA PRO A 95 10.15 -3.03 5.36
C PRO A 95 10.70 -2.73 3.97
N GLY A 96 11.51 -1.67 3.86
CA GLY A 96 12.05 -1.25 2.58
C GLY A 96 13.18 -2.17 2.08
N TYR A 97 13.01 -2.80 0.92
CA TYR A 97 13.97 -3.73 0.34
C TYR A 97 15.01 -3.06 -0.58
N GLY A 98 15.89 -3.87 -1.17
CA GLY A 98 16.83 -3.44 -2.21
C GLY A 98 18.01 -2.60 -1.72
N PHE A 99 18.36 -2.70 -0.43
CA PHE A 99 19.55 -2.05 0.13
C PHE A 99 20.79 -2.94 -0.04
N ALA A 100 21.80 -2.41 -0.74
CA ALA A 100 23.00 -3.16 -1.13
C ALA A 100 23.94 -3.54 0.04
N ARG A 101 23.81 -2.90 1.21
CA ARG A 101 24.70 -3.12 2.36
C ARG A 101 24.04 -3.86 3.54
N VAL A 102 22.88 -4.50 3.32
CA VAL A 102 22.27 -5.38 4.33
C VAL A 102 22.84 -6.79 4.16
N PRO A 103 23.24 -7.47 5.27
CA PRO A 103 23.72 -8.85 5.20
C PRO A 103 22.71 -9.79 4.51
N PRO A 104 23.17 -10.80 3.75
CA PRO A 104 22.27 -11.73 3.06
C PRO A 104 21.22 -12.38 3.97
N ALA A 105 21.57 -12.72 5.22
CA ALA A 105 20.65 -13.30 6.20
C ALA A 105 19.45 -12.37 6.50
N ILE A 106 19.73 -11.09 6.78
CA ILE A 106 18.69 -10.09 7.04
C ILE A 106 17.83 -9.84 5.80
N LYS A 107 18.44 -9.88 4.60
CA LYS A 107 17.69 -9.76 3.35
C LYS A 107 16.73 -10.94 3.15
N ALA A 108 17.16 -12.15 3.51
CA ALA A 108 16.32 -13.35 3.45
C ALA A 108 15.18 -13.29 4.48
N GLU A 109 15.47 -12.85 5.71
CA GLU A 109 14.44 -12.64 6.75
C GLU A 109 13.37 -11.63 6.28
N TRP A 110 13.77 -10.53 5.64
CA TRP A 110 12.81 -9.57 5.08
C TRP A 110 12.01 -10.15 3.92
N GLY A 111 12.67 -10.91 3.03
CA GLY A 111 12.00 -11.61 1.94
C GLY A 111 10.92 -12.53 2.47
N ALA A 112 11.25 -13.39 3.45
CA ALA A 112 10.31 -14.32 4.07
C ALA A 112 9.17 -13.60 4.82
N LEU A 113 9.47 -12.50 5.52
CA LEU A 113 8.44 -11.71 6.21
C LEU A 113 7.45 -11.08 5.21
N ILE A 114 7.98 -10.50 4.12
CA ILE A 114 7.17 -9.86 3.08
C ILE A 114 6.34 -10.91 2.34
N GLU A 115 6.97 -11.98 1.85
CA GLU A 115 6.29 -13.06 1.11
C GLU A 115 5.21 -13.72 1.98
N GLY A 116 5.54 -14.09 3.24
CA GLY A 116 4.58 -14.68 4.16
C GLY A 116 3.41 -13.74 4.49
N TYR A 117 3.67 -12.43 4.64
CA TYR A 117 2.58 -11.47 4.84
C TYR A 117 1.67 -11.35 3.61
N LEU A 118 2.22 -11.36 2.39
CA LEU A 118 1.42 -11.35 1.17
C LEU A 118 0.63 -12.65 0.97
N ALA A 119 1.18 -13.78 1.40
CA ALA A 119 0.58 -15.10 1.21
C ALA A 119 -0.50 -15.43 2.24
N GLU A 120 -0.28 -15.07 3.51
CA GLU A 120 -1.08 -15.58 4.64
C GLU A 120 -2.06 -14.55 5.22
N ARG A 121 -1.94 -13.26 4.89
CA ARG A 121 -2.76 -12.22 5.51
C ARG A 121 -4.13 -12.12 4.83
N GLU A 122 -5.12 -12.79 5.39
CA GLU A 122 -6.50 -12.81 4.87
C GLU A 122 -7.16 -11.43 4.73
N THR A 123 -6.81 -10.47 5.60
CA THR A 123 -7.36 -9.11 5.52
C THR A 123 -6.64 -8.21 4.51
N LEU A 124 -5.55 -8.69 3.87
CA LEU A 124 -4.82 -7.91 2.87
C LEU A 124 -5.59 -7.89 1.56
N SER A 125 -6.07 -6.70 1.18
CA SER A 125 -6.88 -6.54 -0.03
C SER A 125 -6.07 -6.06 -1.25
N GLY A 126 -4.94 -5.40 -1.03
CA GLY A 126 -4.12 -4.92 -2.13
C GLY A 126 -2.82 -4.28 -1.71
N VAL A 127 -1.97 -4.02 -2.71
CA VAL A 127 -0.62 -3.50 -2.51
C VAL A 127 -0.41 -2.21 -3.30
N VAL A 128 0.03 -1.17 -2.59
CA VAL A 128 0.59 0.04 -3.18
C VAL A 128 2.10 -0.14 -3.31
N LEU A 129 2.57 -0.29 -4.55
CA LEU A 129 3.99 -0.49 -4.83
C LEU A 129 4.68 0.83 -5.18
N ILE A 130 5.47 1.33 -4.24
CA ILE A 130 6.15 2.63 -4.29
C ILE A 130 7.51 2.48 -4.96
N MET A 131 7.71 3.14 -6.11
CA MET A 131 8.95 3.11 -6.88
C MET A 131 9.43 4.50 -7.26
N ASP A 132 10.75 4.74 -7.21
CA ASP A 132 11.34 5.97 -7.74
C ASP A 132 11.16 6.01 -9.26
N ALA A 133 10.45 7.01 -9.78
CA ALA A 133 10.12 7.13 -11.20
C ALA A 133 11.36 7.14 -12.12
N ARG A 134 12.55 7.45 -11.60
CA ARG A 134 13.79 7.45 -12.38
C ARG A 134 14.32 6.03 -12.64
N ARG A 135 13.90 5.03 -11.84
CA ARG A 135 14.35 3.64 -11.91
C ARG A 135 13.24 2.68 -11.41
N PRO A 136 12.07 2.61 -12.09
CA PRO A 136 11.00 1.71 -11.69
C PRO A 136 11.29 0.26 -12.12
N LEU A 137 10.53 -0.68 -11.55
CA LEU A 137 10.55 -2.09 -11.92
C LEU A 137 11.97 -2.68 -11.89
N LEU A 138 12.61 -2.66 -10.73
CA LEU A 138 13.79 -3.48 -10.51
C LEU A 138 13.39 -4.90 -10.08
N ASP A 139 14.37 -5.79 -9.99
CA ASP A 139 14.14 -7.23 -9.86
C ASP A 139 13.19 -7.59 -8.70
N PHE A 140 13.40 -7.02 -7.52
CA PHE A 140 12.52 -7.30 -6.37
C PHE A 140 11.14 -6.65 -6.50
N ASP A 141 11.01 -5.55 -7.25
CA ASP A 141 9.69 -4.96 -7.55
C ASP A 141 8.88 -5.94 -8.43
N ARG A 142 9.53 -6.58 -9.41
CA ARG A 142 8.91 -7.61 -10.26
C ARG A 142 8.53 -8.85 -9.47
N GLN A 143 9.46 -9.32 -8.62
CA GLN A 143 9.22 -10.47 -7.75
C GLN A 143 8.01 -10.25 -6.83
N LEU A 144 7.87 -9.05 -6.26
CA LEU A 144 6.69 -8.68 -5.46
C LEU A 144 5.39 -8.74 -6.25
N ILE A 145 5.40 -8.26 -7.49
CA ILE A 145 4.23 -8.31 -8.38
C ILE A 145 3.90 -9.77 -8.72
N GLU A 146 4.90 -10.60 -8.98
CA GLU A 146 4.73 -12.03 -9.27
C GLU A 146 4.13 -12.78 -8.07
N TRP A 147 4.64 -12.56 -6.85
CA TRP A 147 4.05 -13.09 -5.62
C TRP A 147 2.61 -12.62 -5.46
N GLY A 148 2.37 -11.32 -5.61
CA GLY A 148 1.04 -10.73 -5.52
C GLY A 148 0.04 -11.36 -6.48
N ALA A 149 0.43 -11.53 -7.74
CA ALA A 149 -0.40 -12.18 -8.76
C ALA A 149 -0.72 -13.63 -8.41
N ALA A 150 0.25 -14.38 -7.86
CA ALA A 150 0.03 -15.75 -7.40
C ALA A 150 -0.98 -15.84 -6.25
N TYR A 151 -1.09 -14.79 -5.43
CA TYR A 151 -2.04 -14.69 -4.32
C TYR A 151 -3.32 -13.92 -4.66
N GLY A 152 -3.52 -13.53 -5.93
CA GLY A 152 -4.71 -12.80 -6.36
C GLY A 152 -4.79 -11.35 -5.87
N LEU A 153 -3.66 -10.77 -5.44
CA LEU A 153 -3.61 -9.40 -4.91
C LEU A 153 -3.55 -8.37 -6.04
N ALA A 154 -4.38 -7.34 -5.94
CA ALA A 154 -4.35 -6.19 -6.84
C ALA A 154 -3.20 -5.23 -6.47
N PHE A 155 -2.52 -4.71 -7.50
CA PHE A 155 -1.39 -3.77 -7.32
C PHE A 155 -1.70 -2.40 -7.92
N HIS A 156 -1.36 -1.35 -7.16
CA HIS A 156 -1.30 0.02 -7.63
C HIS A 156 0.12 0.58 -7.52
N LEU A 157 0.73 0.84 -8.67
CA LEU A 157 2.11 1.28 -8.83
C LEU A 157 2.19 2.81 -8.75
N VAL A 158 2.93 3.31 -7.76
CA VAL A 158 3.10 4.74 -7.52
C VAL A 158 4.54 5.15 -7.86
N LEU A 159 4.69 5.86 -8.97
CA LEU A 159 5.98 6.35 -9.49
C LEU A 159 6.33 7.68 -8.82
N THR A 160 7.01 7.62 -7.68
CA THR A 160 7.38 8.78 -6.86
C THR A 160 8.50 9.61 -7.48
N LYS A 161 8.69 10.82 -6.94
CA LYS A 161 9.72 11.78 -7.40
C LYS A 161 9.56 12.12 -8.88
N ALA A 162 8.33 12.10 -9.38
CA ALA A 162 8.02 12.48 -10.75
C ALA A 162 8.50 13.92 -11.06
N ASP A 163 8.57 14.80 -10.05
CA ASP A 163 9.13 16.16 -10.15
C ASP A 163 10.61 16.21 -10.55
N LYS A 164 11.33 15.08 -10.49
CA LYS A 164 12.73 14.96 -10.92
C LYS A 164 12.90 14.59 -12.38
N LEU A 165 11.80 14.38 -13.11
CA LEU A 165 11.78 14.03 -14.53
C LEU A 165 11.17 15.17 -15.35
N SER A 166 11.59 15.29 -16.61
CA SER A 166 10.92 16.17 -17.57
C SER A 166 9.50 15.65 -17.85
N ARG A 167 8.60 16.51 -18.35
CA ARG A 167 7.22 16.07 -18.73
C ARG A 167 7.22 14.93 -19.74
N ASN A 168 8.14 14.96 -20.71
CA ASN A 168 8.26 13.89 -21.70
C ASN A 168 8.74 12.58 -21.06
N ASP A 169 9.72 12.65 -20.16
CA ASP A 169 10.21 11.46 -19.44
C ASP A 169 9.14 10.88 -18.52
N GLN A 170 8.35 11.72 -17.86
CA GLN A 170 7.19 11.31 -17.06
C GLN A 170 6.18 10.51 -17.89
N HIS A 171 5.79 11.01 -19.07
CA HIS A 171 4.87 10.31 -19.97
C HIS A 171 5.47 8.99 -20.47
N ASN A 172 6.74 9.00 -20.87
CA ASN A 172 7.42 7.82 -21.39
C ASN A 172 7.59 6.74 -20.33
N ILE A 173 7.99 7.10 -19.11
CA ILE A 173 8.18 6.13 -18.03
C ILE A 173 6.84 5.55 -17.57
N LEU A 174 5.80 6.36 -17.44
CA LEU A 174 4.47 5.87 -17.07
C LEU A 174 3.94 4.87 -18.11
N ARG A 175 4.07 5.20 -19.40
CA ARG A 175 3.65 4.32 -20.50
C ARG A 175 4.43 2.99 -20.47
N ARG A 176 5.75 3.05 -20.31
CA ARG A 176 6.61 1.86 -20.25
C ARG A 176 6.29 0.98 -19.03
N THR A 177 6.08 1.58 -17.87
CA THR A 177 5.72 0.84 -16.65
C THR A 177 4.40 0.11 -16.85
N ARG A 178 3.35 0.79 -17.35
CA ARG A 178 2.04 0.18 -17.61
C ARG A 178 2.09 -0.96 -18.62
N ALA A 179 2.94 -0.85 -19.64
CA ALA A 179 3.09 -1.91 -20.65
C ALA A 179 3.91 -3.11 -20.17
N ALA A 180 4.62 -3.00 -19.04
CA ALA A 180 5.50 -4.04 -18.52
C ALA A 180 4.89 -4.87 -17.38
N VAL A 181 3.66 -4.56 -16.97
CA VAL A 181 2.97 -5.17 -15.83
C VAL A 181 1.52 -5.41 -16.21
N ASP A 182 1.10 -6.67 -16.14
CA ASP A 182 -0.30 -7.05 -16.36
C ASP A 182 -1.05 -7.04 -15.02
N GLY A 183 -2.33 -6.62 -15.03
CA GLY A 183 -3.18 -6.65 -13.85
C GLY A 183 -2.87 -5.58 -12.78
N ALA A 184 -1.92 -4.68 -13.02
CA ALA A 184 -1.59 -3.57 -12.12
C ALA A 184 -1.88 -2.21 -12.75
N THR A 185 -2.36 -1.27 -11.93
CA THR A 185 -2.54 0.13 -12.36
C THR A 185 -1.32 0.95 -11.98
N ALA A 186 -1.05 2.06 -12.68
CA ALA A 186 0.11 2.90 -12.37
C ALA A 186 -0.17 4.39 -12.52
N GLN A 187 0.49 5.22 -11.70
CA GLN A 187 0.43 6.68 -11.78
C GLN A 187 1.74 7.36 -11.38
N LEU A 188 1.87 8.63 -11.76
CA LEU A 188 2.95 9.51 -11.31
C LEU A 188 2.61 10.12 -9.94
N PHE A 189 3.65 10.38 -9.13
CA PHE A 189 3.47 10.92 -7.79
C PHE A 189 4.65 11.81 -7.35
N SER A 190 4.34 12.86 -6.59
CA SER A 190 5.35 13.66 -5.90
C SER A 190 4.80 14.21 -4.59
N SER A 191 5.37 13.77 -3.46
CA SER A 191 5.04 14.34 -2.15
C SER A 191 5.39 15.83 -2.08
N SER A 192 6.53 16.23 -2.65
CA SER A 192 7.05 17.60 -2.55
C SER A 192 6.29 18.60 -3.43
N LYS A 193 5.78 18.14 -4.58
CA LYS A 193 5.00 18.96 -5.51
C LYS A 193 3.50 18.67 -5.47
N ARG A 194 3.06 17.82 -4.53
CA ARG A 194 1.66 17.39 -4.37
C ARG A 194 1.02 16.88 -5.65
N ILE A 195 1.78 16.11 -6.43
CA ILE A 195 1.31 15.50 -7.68
C ILE A 195 0.73 14.13 -7.37
N GLY A 196 -0.48 13.83 -7.87
CA GLY A 196 -1.06 12.49 -7.84
C GLY A 196 -1.64 12.04 -6.49
N ILE A 197 -1.77 12.95 -5.51
CA ILE A 197 -2.19 12.55 -4.15
C ILE A 197 -3.65 12.09 -4.14
N ASP A 198 -4.54 12.86 -4.75
CA ASP A 198 -5.97 12.53 -4.75
C ASP A 198 -6.28 11.36 -5.67
N GLU A 199 -5.57 11.24 -6.79
CA GLU A 199 -5.62 10.08 -7.67
C GLU A 199 -5.16 8.81 -6.95
N ALA A 200 -4.09 8.89 -6.15
CA ALA A 200 -3.61 7.74 -5.38
C ALA A 200 -4.61 7.34 -4.30
N ARG A 201 -5.26 8.29 -3.62
CA ARG A 201 -6.33 7.98 -2.65
C ARG A 201 -7.50 7.24 -3.31
N LYS A 202 -7.93 7.70 -4.49
CA LYS A 202 -8.99 7.04 -5.27
C LYS A 202 -8.56 5.64 -5.71
N ALA A 203 -7.33 5.49 -6.19
CA ALA A 203 -6.81 4.18 -6.57
C ALA A 203 -6.72 3.22 -5.38
N ILE A 204 -6.32 3.70 -4.20
CA ILE A 204 -6.33 2.92 -2.96
C ILE A 204 -7.76 2.56 -2.55
N ALA A 205 -8.72 3.47 -2.70
CA ALA A 205 -10.12 3.18 -2.42
C ALA A 205 -10.65 2.00 -3.26
N LEU A 206 -10.24 1.92 -4.53
CA LEU A 206 -10.59 0.82 -5.42
C LEU A 206 -9.92 -0.52 -5.07
N LEU A 207 -8.90 -0.52 -4.20
CA LEU A 207 -8.30 -1.75 -3.66
C LEU A 207 -9.04 -2.26 -2.43
N VAL A 208 -9.96 -1.48 -1.85
CA VAL A 208 -10.73 -1.87 -0.67
C VAL A 208 -12.02 -2.54 -1.13
N PRO A 209 -12.39 -3.72 -0.60
CA PRO A 209 -13.62 -4.41 -0.99
C PRO A 209 -14.85 -3.62 -0.56
N ASP A 210 -15.98 -3.80 -1.25
CA ASP A 210 -17.23 -3.12 -0.92
C ASP A 210 -17.85 -3.61 0.41
N ASP A 211 -17.39 -4.76 0.93
CA ASP A 211 -17.96 -5.50 2.06
C ASP A 211 -17.09 -5.48 3.33
N VAL A 212 -16.21 -4.49 3.50
CA VAL A 212 -15.46 -4.34 4.76
C VAL A 212 -16.46 -4.12 5.91
N PRO A 213 -16.49 -4.98 6.94
CA PRO A 213 -17.41 -4.81 8.06
C PRO A 213 -17.13 -3.46 8.74
N GLY A 214 -18.02 -2.49 8.55
CA GLY A 214 -18.14 -1.38 9.48
C GLY A 214 -18.71 -1.94 10.76
N GLU A 215 -17.96 -1.88 11.86
CA GLU A 215 -18.47 -2.33 13.14
C GLU A 215 -19.77 -1.58 13.47
N HIS A 216 -20.80 -2.36 13.78
CA HIS A 216 -22.04 -1.89 14.36
C HIS A 216 -21.73 -1.22 15.70
N ALA A 217 -21.99 0.08 15.80
CA ALA A 217 -22.11 0.76 17.07
C ALA A 217 -23.52 0.51 17.63
N ASP A 218 -23.63 -0.40 18.59
CA ASP A 218 -24.69 -0.38 19.62
C ASP A 218 -24.03 0.00 20.97
#